data_AF-A0A1W2BQ59-F1
#
_entry.id   AF-A0A1W2BQ59-F1
#
_cell.length_a   1.000
_cell.length_b   1.000
_cell.length_c   1.000
_cell.angle_alpha   90.00
_cell.angle_beta   90.00
_cell.angle_gamma   90.00
#
_symmetry.space_group_name_H-M   'P 1'
#
loop_
_entity.id
_entity.type
_entity.pdbx_description
1 polymer ?
#
loop_
_entity_poly.entity_id
_entity_poly.type
_entity_poly.pdbx_seq_one_letter_code
_entity_poly.pdbx_strand_id
1 'polypeptide(L)' 'MVVCIDGNKRIAYLEKIKDDGNVVVIKFDGERLDTQYTVFISFPVGLNRPMIRVDKSSLIEALRDVVKEYLSV' A
#
# COMPACT_ATOMS: atom_id res chain seq x y z
N MET A 1 -5.68 8.87 -9.95
CA MET A 1 -6.82 8.31 -9.20
C MET A 1 -6.71 8.82 -7.78
N VAL A 2 -7.69 9.61 -7.31
CA VAL A 2 -7.74 10.09 -5.93
C VAL A 2 -8.49 9.05 -5.12
N VAL A 3 -7.80 8.36 -4.21
CA VAL A 3 -8.45 7.43 -3.28
C VAL A 3 -8.84 8.24 -2.04
N CYS A 4 -10.14 8.53 -1.89
CA CYS A 4 -10.67 9.09 -0.66
C CYS A 4 -10.69 8.00 0.40
N ILE A 5 -9.66 7.95 1.24
CA ILE A 5 -9.62 7.06 2.39
C ILE A 5 -10.29 7.79 3.55
N ASP A 6 -11.51 7.38 3.90
CA ASP A 6 -12.22 7.94 5.04
C ASP A 6 -11.51 7.51 6.34
N GLY A 7 -10.81 8.47 6.97
CA GLY A 7 -10.02 8.28 8.18
C GLY A 7 -8.65 8.96 8.15
N ASN A 8 -8.54 10.10 8.85
CA ASN A 8 -7.32 10.93 8.98
C ASN A 8 -6.02 10.15 9.25
N LYS A 9 -6.07 9.04 10.00
CA LYS A 9 -4.88 8.25 10.35
C LYS A 9 -4.28 7.49 9.16
N ARG A 10 -5.09 7.00 8.22
CA ARG A 10 -4.60 6.17 7.11
C ARG A 10 -3.87 7.01 6.08
N ILE A 11 -4.40 8.21 5.80
CA ILE A 11 -3.74 9.20 4.94
C ILE A 11 -2.39 9.60 5.54
N ALA A 12 -2.31 9.82 6.85
CA ALA A 12 -1.06 10.17 7.53
C ALA A 12 0.06 9.13 7.33
N TYR A 13 -0.26 7.82 7.34
CA TYR A 13 0.74 6.79 7.08
C TYR A 13 1.22 6.77 5.63
N LEU A 14 0.33 7.03 4.67
CA LEU A 14 0.71 7.11 3.26
C LEU A 14 1.60 8.34 2.99
N GLU A 15 1.29 9.47 3.62
CA GLU A 15 2.17 10.65 3.57
C GLU A 15 3.53 10.34 4.18
N LYS A 16 3.59 9.66 5.33
CA LYS A 16 4.87 9.23 5.91
C LYS A 16 5.67 8.35 4.94
N ILE A 17 5.04 7.36 4.31
CA ILE A 17 5.74 6.47 3.36
C ILE A 17 6.33 7.29 2.20
N LYS A 18 5.59 8.29 1.70
CA LYS A 18 6.06 9.23 0.68
C LYS A 18 7.21 10.11 1.19
N ASP A 19 7.11 10.65 2.40
CA ASP A 19 8.16 11.49 3.01
C ASP A 19 9.46 10.71 3.24
N ASP A 20 9.34 9.41 3.53
CA ASP A 20 10.46 8.48 3.64
C ASP A 20 11.06 8.10 2.25
N GLY A 21 10.55 8.69 1.15
CA GLY A 21 11.04 8.50 -0.22
C GLY A 21 10.56 7.20 -0.89
N ASN A 22 9.59 6.51 -0.30
CA ASN A 22 9.04 5.26 -0.81
C ASN A 22 7.78 5.50 -1.65
N VAL A 23 7.40 4.51 -2.44
CA VAL A 23 6.22 4.60 -3.33
C VAL A 23 5.18 3.59 -2.90
N VAL A 24 3.93 4.06 -2.73
CA VAL A 24 2.76 3.20 -2.52
C VAL A 24 1.98 3.09 -3.83
N VAL A 25 1.63 1.87 -4.23
CA VAL A 25 0.77 1.60 -5.38
C VAL A 25 -0.45 0.82 -4.94
N ILE A 26 -1.63 1.25 -5.42
CA ILE A 26 -2.90 0.55 -5.26
C ILE A 26 -3.39 0.19 -6.65
N LYS A 27 -3.50 -1.10 -6.96
CA LYS A 27 -4.01 -1.62 -8.23
C LYS A 27 -5.42 -2.14 -8.05
N PHE A 28 -6.32 -1.68 -8.92
CA PHE A 28 -7.68 -2.18 -9.09
C PHE A 28 -7.67 -3.02 -10.37
N ASP A 29 -7.65 -4.34 -10.24
CA ASP A 29 -7.49 -5.25 -11.38
C ASP A 29 -8.84 -5.84 -11.79
N GLY A 30 -9.58 -5.13 -12.66
CA GLY A 30 -10.91 -5.54 -13.12
C GLY A 30 -10.91 -6.72 -14.11
N GLU A 31 -9.74 -7.12 -14.59
CA GLU A 31 -9.57 -8.23 -15.55
C GLU A 31 -9.40 -9.59 -14.86
N ARG A 32 -9.33 -9.63 -13.52
CA ARG A 32 -9.20 -10.88 -12.77
C ARG A 32 -10.55 -11.50 -12.46
N LEU A 33 -10.59 -12.83 -12.45
CA LEU A 33 -11.73 -13.60 -11.92
C LEU A 33 -11.91 -13.37 -10.41
N ASP A 34 -10.81 -13.13 -9.69
CA ASP A 34 -10.83 -12.81 -8.27
C ASP A 34 -10.86 -11.30 -8.04
N THR A 35 -11.83 -10.82 -7.25
CA THR A 35 -12.04 -9.40 -6.92
C THR A 35 -11.06 -8.90 -5.86
N GLN A 36 -9.76 -9.08 -6.08
CA GLN A 36 -8.71 -8.67 -5.15
C GLN A 36 -8.11 -7.32 -5.52
N TYR A 37 -7.87 -6.50 -4.51
CA TYR A 37 -6.98 -5.36 -4.56
C TYR A 37 -5.55 -5.82 -4.35
N THR A 38 -4.63 -5.34 -5.20
CA THR A 38 -3.19 -5.47 -4.96
C THR A 38 -2.69 -4.12 -4.43
N VAL A 39 -2.09 -4.11 -3.25
CA VAL A 39 -1.43 -2.94 -2.67
C VAL A 39 0.01 -3.29 -2.37
N PHE A 40 0.96 -2.43 -2.77
CA PHE A 40 2.36 -2.65 -2.49
C PHE A 40 3.14 -1.37 -2.23
N ILE A 41 4.24 -1.51 -1.49
CA ILE A 41 5.22 -0.45 -1.22
C ILE A 41 6.54 -0.86 -1.85
N SER A 42 7.05 -0.04 -2.76
CA SER A 42 8.39 -0.19 -3.33
C SER A 42 9.36 0.81 -2.70
N PHE A 43 10.57 0.34 -2.44
CA PHE A 43 11.64 1.12 -1.83
C PHE A 43 12.63 1.61 -2.90
N PRO A 44 13.35 2.72 -2.67
CA PRO A 44 14.49 3.13 -3.47
C PRO A 44 15.46 1.96 -3.75
N VAL A 45 15.94 1.88 -4.99
CA VAL A 45 16.81 0.78 -5.49
C VAL A 45 18.06 0.58 -4.63
N GLY A 46 18.56 1.63 -3.97
CA GLY A 46 19.75 1.57 -3.11
C GLY A 46 19.54 0.97 -1.71
N LEU A 47 18.31 0.75 -1.25
CA LEU A 47 18.04 0.28 0.11
C LEU A 47 18.08 -1.24 0.28
N ASN A 48 18.24 -1.99 -0.82
CA ASN A 48 18.22 -3.47 -0.85
C ASN A 48 17.09 -4.10 -0.01
N ARG A 49 15.92 -3.45 0.01
CA ARG A 49 14.75 -3.86 0.78
C ARG A 49 13.73 -4.50 -0.16
N PRO A 50 13.19 -5.69 0.15
CA PRO A 50 12.18 -6.31 -0.67
C PRO A 50 10.89 -5.50 -0.66
N MET A 51 10.18 -5.49 -1.78
CA MET A 51 8.86 -4.87 -1.90
C MET A 51 7.87 -5.52 -0.91
N ILE A 52 7.12 -4.69 -0.20
CA ILE A 52 6.00 -5.16 0.62
C ILE A 52 4.78 -5.24 -0.29
N ARG A 53 4.13 -6.40 -0.37
CA ARG A 53 2.95 -6.60 -1.25
C ARG A 53 1.87 -7.39 -0.53
N VAL A 54 0.64 -6.89 -0.64
CA VAL A 54 -0.55 -7.51 -0.08
C VAL A 54 -1.64 -7.59 -1.15
N ASP A 55 -2.25 -8.77 -1.26
CA ASP A 55 -3.40 -9.05 -2.13
C ASP A 55 -4.61 -9.40 -1.23
N LYS A 56 -5.70 -8.62 -1.28
CA LYS A 56 -6.91 -8.82 -0.45
C LYS A 56 -8.17 -8.40 -1.19
N SER A 57 -9.31 -9.00 -0.86
CA SER A 57 -10.64 -8.59 -1.37
C SER A 57 -11.16 -7.26 -0.80
N SER A 58 -10.50 -6.72 0.24
CA SER A 58 -10.84 -5.43 0.85
C SER A 58 -9.66 -4.47 0.77
N LEU A 59 -9.87 -3.31 0.12
CA LEU A 59 -8.85 -2.25 0.03
C LEU A 59 -8.42 -1.75 1.42
N ILE A 60 -9.37 -1.65 2.34
CA ILE A 60 -9.13 -1.21 3.71
C ILE A 60 -8.24 -2.18 4.48
N GLU A 61 -8.39 -3.48 4.24
CA GLU A 61 -7.54 -4.51 4.84
C GLU A 61 -6.17 -4.54 4.18
N ALA A 62 -6.12 -4.48 2.84
CA ALA A 62 -4.85 -4.42 2.10
C ALA A 62 -3.98 -3.23 2.57
N LEU A 63 -4.58 -2.05 2.72
CA LEU A 63 -3.89 -0.86 3.22
C LEU A 63 -3.46 -1.00 4.69
N ARG A 64 -4.27 -1.64 5.54
CA ARG A 64 -3.89 -1.87 6.94
C ARG A 64 -2.69 -2.79 7.03
N ASP A 65 -2.71 -3.89 6.29
CA ASP A 65 -1.69 -4.92 6.33
C ASP A 65 -0.37 -4.40 5.74
N VAL A 66 -0.42 -3.68 4.61
CA VAL A 66 0.78 -3.11 3.99
C VAL A 66 1.46 -2.07 4.89
N VAL A 67 0.67 -1.22 5.57
CA VAL A 67 1.19 -0.21 6.51
C VAL A 67 1.72 -0.87 7.77
N LYS A 68 1.04 -1.91 8.28
CA LYS A 68 1.51 -2.66 9.45
C LYS A 68 2.87 -3.29 9.16
N GLU A 69 3.04 -3.90 7.99
CA GLU A 69 4.31 -4.49 7.59
C GLU A 69 5.39 -3.42 7.41
N TYR A 70 5.04 -2.26 6.82
CA TYR A 70 5.97 -1.13 6.69
C TYR A 70 6.53 -0.64 8.03
N LEU A 71 5.66 -0.50 9.04
CA LEU A 71 6.00 0.01 10.37
C LEU A 71 6.67 -1.03 11.28
N SER A 72 6.62 -2.31 10.92
CA SER A 72 7.21 -3.40 11.72
C SER A 72 8.69 -3.64 11.39
N VAL A 73 9.24 -2.91 10.43
CA VAL A 73 10.61 -3.05 9.90
C VAL A 73 11.42 -1.82 10.24
#